data_AF-F0GCM3-F1
#
_entry.id   AF-F0GCM3-F1
#
_cell.length_a   1.000
_cell.length_b   1.000
_cell.length_c   1.000
_cell.angle_alpha   90.00
_cell.angle_beta   90.00
_cell.angle_gamma   90.00
#
_symmetry.space_group_name_H-M   'P 1'
#
loop_
_entity.id
_entity.type
_entity.pdbx_description
1 polymer ?
#
loop_
_entity_poly.entity_id
_entity_poly.type
_entity_poly.pdbx_seq_one_letter_code
_entity_poly.pdbx_strand_id
1 'polypeptide(L)'
;GGGASAGADSGLQRCASPLGTIAVDDGRNADWWGPFGSATKVTSIDPLLRLAVQQSNCFVITSIGNQKTDSRLSRITQMQRNSGEYRAGSKQQKGQRVAADYYMEPQIVVNDSPI
;
A
#
# COMPACT_ATOMS: atom_id res chain seq x y z
N GLY A 1 -0.41 12.29 -12.73
CA GLY A 1 -0.31 11.69 -14.07
C GLY A 1 1.11 11.23 -14.27
N GLY A 2 1.32 9.91 -14.43
CA GLY A 2 2.64 9.27 -14.39
C GLY A 2 2.93 8.44 -15.64
N GLY A 3 2.78 9.04 -16.82
CA GLY A 3 2.79 8.33 -18.10
C GLY A 3 4.14 7.77 -18.59
N ALA A 4 5.24 7.94 -17.85
CA ALA A 4 6.52 7.33 -18.21
C ALA A 4 7.34 7.02 -16.96
N SER A 5 7.14 5.83 -16.40
CA SER A 5 8.06 5.27 -15.40
C SER A 5 9.27 4.69 -16.13
N ALA A 6 10.46 5.21 -15.87
CA ALA A 6 11.70 4.60 -16.37
C ALA A 6 11.79 3.15 -15.84
N GLY A 7 12.03 2.18 -16.72
CA GLY A 7 12.05 0.76 -16.36
C GLY A 7 10.67 0.13 -16.14
N ALA A 8 9.62 0.70 -16.73
CA ALA A 8 8.29 0.13 -16.61
C ALA A 8 8.18 -1.22 -17.33
N ASP A 9 7.67 -2.23 -16.60
CA ASP A 9 7.52 -3.59 -17.09
C ASP A 9 6.58 -3.61 -18.32
N SER A 10 7.02 -4.26 -19.40
CA SER A 10 6.25 -4.39 -20.64
C SER A 10 5.11 -5.40 -20.53
N GLY A 11 5.17 -6.32 -19.58
CA GLY A 11 4.10 -7.29 -19.28
C GLY A 11 2.99 -6.71 -18.41
N LEU A 12 3.19 -5.52 -17.84
CA LEU A 12 2.23 -4.89 -16.94
C LEU A 12 1.17 -4.08 -17.72
N GLN A 13 -0.10 -4.40 -17.50
CA GLN A 13 -1.22 -3.64 -18.05
C GLN A 13 -1.17 -2.17 -17.63
N ARG A 14 -1.43 -1.27 -18.58
CA ARG A 14 -1.54 0.17 -18.31
C ARG A 14 -2.93 0.70 -18.62
N CYS A 15 -3.39 1.64 -17.79
CA CYS A 15 -4.66 2.33 -18.00
C CYS A 15 -4.42 3.78 -18.44
N ALA A 16 -5.25 4.27 -19.36
CA ALA A 16 -5.21 5.67 -19.80
C ALA A 16 -5.59 6.64 -18.65
N SER A 17 -6.45 6.18 -17.74
CA SER A 17 -6.86 6.90 -16.54
C SER A 17 -6.98 5.93 -15.35
N PRO A 18 -6.79 6.40 -14.10
CA PRO A 18 -7.07 5.59 -12.92
C PRO A 18 -8.53 5.16 -12.86
N LEU A 19 -8.77 3.90 -12.50
CA LEU A 19 -10.08 3.29 -12.28
C LEU A 19 -10.65 3.65 -10.90
N GLY A 20 -9.77 3.97 -9.96
CA GLY A 20 -10.13 4.33 -8.60
C GLY A 20 -8.90 4.38 -7.70
N THR A 21 -9.13 4.45 -6.41
CA THR A 21 -8.10 4.38 -5.39
C THR A 21 -7.94 2.96 -4.88
N ILE A 22 -6.70 2.55 -4.62
CA ILE A 22 -6.41 1.21 -4.11
C ILE A 22 -5.64 1.28 -2.80
N ALA A 23 -5.96 0.34 -1.93
CA ALA A 23 -5.16 0.02 -0.78
C ALA A 23 -4.53 -1.36 -0.92
N VAL A 24 -3.30 -1.49 -0.47
CA VAL A 24 -2.50 -2.70 -0.63
C VAL A 24 -2.01 -3.16 0.74
N ASP A 25 -2.35 -4.38 1.12
CA ASP A 25 -1.78 -5.04 2.29
C ASP A 25 -0.34 -5.49 1.99
N ASP A 26 0.54 -5.47 3.00
CA ASP A 26 1.94 -5.85 2.81
C ASP A 26 2.22 -7.35 3.01
N GLY A 27 1.16 -8.14 3.27
CA GLY A 27 1.20 -9.59 3.42
C GLY A 27 1.82 -10.07 4.73
N ARG A 28 2.31 -9.16 5.60
CA ARG A 28 3.10 -9.55 6.78
C ARG A 28 2.35 -10.36 7.82
N ASN A 29 1.02 -10.24 7.82
CA ASN A 29 0.13 -10.96 8.72
C ASN A 29 -0.40 -12.27 8.10
N ALA A 30 -0.01 -12.60 6.87
CA ALA A 30 -0.46 -13.82 6.20
C ALA A 30 0.46 -15.01 6.53
N ASP A 31 -0.11 -16.22 6.55
CA ASP A 31 0.61 -17.46 6.92
C ASP A 31 1.83 -17.74 6.04
N TRP A 32 1.79 -17.31 4.77
CA TRP A 32 2.88 -17.49 3.82
C TRP A 32 4.10 -16.60 4.12
N TRP A 33 3.95 -15.51 4.88
CA TRP A 33 5.01 -14.50 5.08
C TRP A 33 6.24 -15.07 5.79
N GLY A 34 6.04 -15.88 6.83
CA GLY A 34 7.14 -16.47 7.61
C GLY A 34 8.05 -17.37 6.76
N PRO A 35 7.49 -18.40 6.07
CA PRO A 35 8.25 -19.23 5.13
C PRO A 35 8.91 -18.43 4.01
N PHE A 36 8.16 -17.53 3.36
CA PHE A 36 8.67 -16.69 2.28
C PHE A 36 9.86 -15.82 2.70
N GLY A 37 9.74 -15.09 3.81
CA GLY A 37 10.81 -14.24 4.33
C GLY A 37 12.03 -15.04 4.75
N SER A 38 11.82 -16.23 5.32
CA SER A 38 12.92 -17.14 5.72
C SER A 38 13.71 -17.65 4.52
N ALA A 39 13.01 -18.03 3.45
CA ALA A 39 13.60 -18.57 2.22
C ALA A 39 14.28 -17.50 1.35
N THR A 40 13.68 -16.31 1.23
CA THR A 40 14.12 -15.28 0.27
C THR A 40 14.93 -14.15 0.90
N LYS A 41 14.90 -14.02 2.23
CA LYS A 41 15.43 -12.86 2.98
C LYS A 41 14.78 -11.52 2.62
N VAL A 42 13.67 -11.53 1.87
CA VAL A 42 12.89 -10.33 1.57
C VAL A 42 12.16 -9.85 2.83
N THR A 43 12.33 -8.57 3.16
CA THR A 43 11.76 -7.98 4.38
C THR A 43 10.47 -7.20 4.15
N SER A 44 10.14 -6.89 2.88
CA SER A 44 8.90 -6.20 2.48
C SER A 44 8.62 -6.42 1.00
N ILE A 45 7.36 -6.69 0.64
CA ILE A 45 6.90 -6.69 -0.76
C ILE A 45 6.17 -5.39 -1.15
N ASP A 46 5.78 -4.57 -0.16
CA ASP A 46 5.09 -3.29 -0.35
C ASP A 46 5.75 -2.36 -1.40
N PRO A 47 7.09 -2.17 -1.43
CA PRO A 47 7.71 -1.33 -2.48
C PRO A 47 7.47 -1.85 -3.90
N LEU A 48 7.48 -3.17 -4.10
CA LEU A 48 7.26 -3.79 -5.41
C LEU A 48 5.82 -3.62 -5.86
N LEU A 49 4.86 -3.86 -4.96
CA LEU A 49 3.44 -3.65 -5.25
C LEU A 49 3.15 -2.17 -5.54
N ARG A 50 3.74 -1.25 -4.79
CA ARG A 50 3.59 0.18 -5.04
C ARG A 50 4.15 0.59 -6.39
N LEU A 51 5.32 0.07 -6.75
CA LEU A 51 5.92 0.33 -8.06
C LEU A 51 5.02 -0.19 -9.19
N ALA A 52 4.52 -1.42 -9.09
CA ALA A 52 3.60 -1.98 -10.08
C ALA A 52 2.33 -1.14 -10.23
N VAL A 53 1.68 -0.74 -9.12
CA VAL A 53 0.50 0.11 -9.19
C VAL A 53 0.84 1.47 -9.85
N GLN A 54 1.96 2.09 -9.47
CA GLN A 54 2.41 3.34 -10.10
C GLN A 54 2.69 3.20 -11.60
N GLN A 55 3.32 2.09 -12.02
CA GLN A 55 3.64 1.82 -13.42
C GLN A 55 2.38 1.54 -14.26
N SER A 56 1.37 0.88 -13.68
CA SER A 56 0.11 0.60 -14.36
C SER A 56 -0.74 1.85 -14.62
N ASN A 57 -0.62 2.88 -13.79
CA ASN A 57 -1.51 4.05 -13.79
C ASN A 57 -3.02 3.68 -13.66
N CYS A 58 -3.35 2.43 -13.32
CA CYS A 58 -4.71 1.95 -13.18
C CYS A 58 -5.34 2.33 -11.83
N PHE A 59 -4.53 2.61 -10.82
CA PHE A 59 -5.02 3.02 -9.51
C PHE A 59 -4.17 4.11 -8.89
N VAL A 60 -4.78 4.91 -8.02
CA VAL A 60 -4.07 5.81 -7.11
C VAL A 60 -3.90 5.09 -5.77
N ILE A 61 -2.66 4.87 -5.34
CA ILE A 61 -2.37 4.24 -4.06
C ILE A 61 -2.77 5.16 -2.92
N THR A 62 -3.56 4.64 -1.98
CA THR A 62 -3.84 5.32 -0.73
C THR A 62 -2.96 4.76 0.39
N SER A 63 -2.77 5.57 1.43
CA SER A 63 -2.09 5.14 2.65
C SER A 63 -2.99 4.35 3.60
N ILE A 64 -4.26 4.10 3.23
CA ILE A 64 -5.29 3.53 4.10
C ILE A 64 -5.58 2.12 3.61
N GLY A 65 -5.10 1.11 4.34
CA GLY A 65 -5.36 -0.30 4.09
C GLY A 65 -4.11 -1.19 4.10
N ASN A 66 -2.91 -0.62 4.20
CA ASN A 66 -1.80 -1.33 4.83
C ASN A 66 -2.03 -1.27 6.36
N GLN A 67 -2.24 -2.40 7.03
CA GLN A 67 -2.58 -2.46 8.47
C GLN A 67 -1.56 -1.74 9.37
N LYS A 68 -0.27 -1.84 9.04
CA LYS A 68 0.82 -1.17 9.78
C LYS A 68 0.79 0.34 9.58
N THR A 69 0.46 0.80 8.37
CA THR A 69 0.38 2.23 8.06
C THR A 69 -0.90 2.83 8.61
N ASP A 70 -2.03 2.12 8.52
CA ASP A 70 -3.32 2.57 9.04
C ASP A 70 -3.29 2.74 10.56
N SER A 71 -2.76 1.77 11.31
CA SER A 71 -2.62 1.89 12.76
C SER A 71 -1.76 3.08 13.18
N ARG A 72 -0.65 3.33 12.47
CA ARG A 72 0.22 4.50 12.70
C ARG A 72 -0.49 5.81 12.38
N LEU A 73 -1.14 5.89 11.22
CA LEU A 73 -1.86 7.09 10.79
C LEU A 73 -3.05 7.40 11.70
N SER A 74 -3.81 6.38 12.11
CA SER A 74 -4.93 6.50 13.03
C SER A 74 -4.44 7.00 14.39
N ARG A 75 -3.35 6.45 14.92
CA ARG A 75 -2.72 6.93 16.16
C ARG A 75 -2.22 8.37 16.05
N ILE A 76 -1.50 8.71 14.98
CA ILE A 76 -1.04 10.09 14.72
C ILE A 76 -2.23 11.05 14.66
N THR A 77 -3.27 10.68 13.92
CA THR A 77 -4.49 11.49 13.76
C THR A 77 -5.23 11.67 15.09
N GLN A 78 -5.24 10.65 15.95
CA GLN A 78 -5.88 10.73 17.27
C GLN A 78 -5.09 11.63 18.22
N MET A 79 -3.76 11.48 18.28
CA MET A 79 -2.89 12.41 19.01
C MET A 79 -3.08 13.83 18.46
N GLN A 80 -3.22 13.97 17.15
CA GLN A 80 -3.46 15.24 16.45
C GLN A 80 -4.72 15.97 16.83
N ARG A 81 -5.81 15.24 17.00
CA ARG A 81 -7.06 15.86 17.40
C ARG A 81 -7.11 16.22 18.90
N ASN A 82 -6.31 15.55 19.72
CA ASN A 82 -6.49 15.60 21.17
C ASN A 82 -5.38 16.36 21.94
N SER A 83 -4.17 16.53 21.39
CA SER A 83 -3.05 17.08 22.17
C SER A 83 -2.90 18.60 22.13
N GLY A 84 -3.50 19.32 21.16
CA GLY A 84 -3.39 20.78 21.06
C GLY A 84 -1.99 21.34 20.74
N GLU A 85 -0.96 20.49 20.65
CA GLU A 85 0.45 20.88 20.45
C GLU A 85 0.83 21.23 18.99
N TYR A 86 -0.15 21.52 18.13
CA TYR A 86 0.10 21.61 16.70
C TYR A 86 0.53 22.98 16.25
N ARG A 87 1.48 23.00 15.31
CA ARG A 87 1.90 24.22 14.62
C ARG A 87 0.68 24.89 14.00
N ALA A 88 0.61 26.22 14.16
CA ALA A 88 -0.38 27.04 13.50
C ALA A 88 -0.41 26.75 11.98
N GLY A 89 -1.61 26.48 11.46
CA GLY A 89 -1.81 26.12 10.05
C GLY A 89 -1.85 24.62 9.75
N SER A 90 -1.65 23.74 10.74
CA SER A 90 -1.89 22.30 10.58
C SER A 90 -3.38 22.04 10.30
N LYS A 91 -3.70 21.51 9.12
CA LYS A 91 -5.08 21.24 8.68
C LYS A 91 -5.35 19.75 8.78
N GLN A 92 -5.64 19.26 9.98
CA GLN A 92 -6.00 17.86 10.20
C GLN A 92 -7.48 17.78 10.61
N GLN A 93 -8.39 17.76 9.63
CA GLN A 93 -9.84 17.78 9.87
C GLN A 93 -10.56 16.53 9.33
N LYS A 94 -11.81 16.34 9.77
CA LYS A 94 -12.69 15.28 9.25
C LYS A 94 -12.79 15.38 7.72
N GLY A 95 -12.72 14.24 7.02
CA GLY A 95 -12.92 14.15 5.56
C GLY A 95 -11.68 14.29 4.69
N GLN A 96 -10.48 14.52 5.25
CA GLN A 96 -9.24 14.59 4.46
C GLN A 96 -8.65 13.23 4.08
N ARG A 97 -9.18 12.15 4.66
CA ARG A 97 -8.74 10.78 4.36
C ARG A 97 -9.44 10.34 3.07
N VAL A 98 -8.65 9.92 2.09
CA VAL A 98 -9.16 9.35 0.83
C VAL A 98 -9.51 7.88 1.08
N ALA A 99 -10.76 7.51 0.85
CA ALA A 99 -11.19 6.11 0.93
C ALA A 99 -10.48 5.27 -0.15
N ALA A 100 -10.34 3.97 0.11
CA ALA A 100 -9.88 3.01 -0.89
C ALA A 100 -11.11 2.41 -1.59
N ASP A 101 -11.23 2.61 -2.90
CA ASP A 101 -12.29 1.99 -3.72
C ASP A 101 -12.05 0.48 -3.86
N TYR A 102 -10.77 0.08 -3.84
CA TYR A 102 -10.31 -1.31 -3.94
C TYR A 102 -9.33 -1.65 -2.82
N TYR A 103 -9.31 -2.92 -2.43
CA TYR A 103 -8.36 -3.47 -1.48
C TYR A 103 -7.71 -4.73 -2.05
N MET A 104 -6.38 -4.80 -2.00
CA MET A 104 -5.59 -5.91 -2.50
C MET A 104 -4.89 -6.62 -1.34
N GLU A 105 -5.16 -7.92 -1.22
CA GLU A 105 -4.47 -8.82 -0.30
C GLU A 105 -3.55 -9.76 -1.10
N PRO A 106 -2.21 -9.60 -1.00
CA PRO A 106 -1.30 -10.45 -1.75
C PRO A 106 -1.18 -11.84 -1.13
N GLN A 107 -1.04 -12.84 -2.01
CA GLN A 107 -0.73 -14.22 -1.65
C GLN A 107 0.54 -14.62 -2.40
N ILE A 108 1.57 -15.10 -1.69
CA ILE A 108 2.76 -15.68 -2.30
C ILE A 108 2.78 -17.17 -2.01
N VAL A 109 2.67 -17.97 -3.07
CA VAL A 109 2.82 -19.42 -2.99
C VAL A 109 4.25 -19.78 -3.37
N VAL A 110 4.99 -20.37 -2.43
CA VAL A 110 6.36 -20.85 -2.66
C VAL A 110 6.31 -22.37 -2.76
N ASN A 111 6.23 -22.87 -4.00
CA ASN A 111 6.21 -24.29 -4.40
C ASN A 111 5.20 -25.21 -3.68
N ASP A 112 4.27 -25.78 -4.45
CA ASP A 112 3.47 -26.97 -4.09
C ASP A 112 4.34 -28.23 -4.08
N SER A 113 5.35 -28.30 -3.20
CA SER A 113 6.06 -29.54 -2.92
C SER A 113 5.73 -29.96 -1.49
N PRO A 114 4.99 -31.06 -1.31
CA PRO A 114 4.71 -31.58 0.03
C PRO A 114 6.06 -31.91 0.68
N ILE A 115 6.29 -31.30 1.83
CA ILE A 115 7.29 -31.80 2.79
C ILE A 115 6.96 -33.23 3.19
#